data_AF-A0A0F9ILD3-F1
#
_entry.id   AF-A0A0F9ILD3-F1
#
_cell.length_a   1.000
_cell.length_b   1.000
_cell.length_c   1.000
_cell.angle_alpha   90.00
_cell.angle_beta   90.00
_cell.angle_gamma   90.00
#
_symmetry.space_group_name_H-M   'P 1'
#
loop_
_entity.id
_entity.type
_entity.pdbx_description
1 polymer ?
#
loop_
_entity_poly.entity_id
_entity_poly.type
_entity_poly.pdbx_seq_one_letter_code
_entity_poly.pdbx_strand_id
1 'polypeptide(L)'
;MKARRGFTLIELMVVILIVAILAAVAIPIMRGKIDAAKWSEGKAIMGSIASAMRAHAAESGLDVDYDALDANLEDGPELGFRTGDLDGTYFRAADFSISGTYTASTNVY
;
A
#
# COMPACT_ATOMS: atom_id res chain seq x y z
N MET A 1 -23.74 16.21 55.42
CA MET A 1 -23.99 15.17 54.40
C MET A 1 -23.56 15.74 53.05
N LYS A 2 -22.54 15.17 52.38
CA LYS A 2 -22.10 15.63 51.06
C LYS A 2 -23.15 15.21 50.03
N ALA A 3 -23.79 16.17 49.36
CA ALA A 3 -24.72 15.89 48.27
C ALA A 3 -23.94 15.23 47.11
N ARG A 4 -24.28 13.98 46.80
CA ARG A 4 -23.76 13.29 45.61
C ARG A 4 -24.46 13.89 44.39
N ARG A 5 -23.78 14.79 43.68
CA ARG A 5 -24.22 15.25 42.35
C ARG A 5 -24.07 14.07 41.39
N GLY A 6 -25.18 13.42 41.06
CA GLY A 6 -25.26 12.41 40.02
C GLY A 6 -25.32 13.05 38.63
N PHE A 7 -24.74 12.35 37.65
CA PHE A 7 -24.83 12.71 36.23
C PHE A 7 -26.29 12.69 35.78
N THR A 8 -26.73 13.70 35.05
CA THR A 8 -28.13 13.77 34.60
C THR A 8 -28.31 12.94 33.32
N LEU A 9 -29.49 12.33 33.14
CA LEU A 9 -29.81 11.62 31.90
C LEU A 9 -29.78 12.57 30.69
N ILE A 10 -30.14 13.85 30.90
CA ILE A 10 -30.11 14.84 29.84
C ILE A 10 -28.69 15.23 29.41
N GLU A 11 -27.72 15.26 30.34
CA GLU A 11 -26.31 15.41 29.97
C GLU A 11 -25.86 14.27 29.06
N LEU A 12 -26.24 13.03 29.39
CA LEU A 12 -25.89 11.89 28.56
C LEU A 12 -26.52 11.98 27.17
N MET A 13 -27.78 12.41 27.09
CA MET A 13 -28.51 12.54 25.82
C MET A 13 -27.88 13.57 24.88
N VAL A 14 -27.45 14.72 25.40
CA VAL A 14 -26.80 15.75 24.58
C VAL A 14 -25.43 15.26 24.10
N VAL A 15 -24.68 14.54 24.94
CA VAL A 15 -23.37 13.99 24.56
C VAL A 15 -23.50 12.99 23.42
N ILE A 16 -24.42 12.03 23.51
CA ILE A 16 -24.61 11.05 22.42
C ILE A 16 -25.09 11.71 21.13
N LEU A 17 -25.88 12.78 21.23
CA LEU A 17 -26.35 13.55 20.07
C LEU A 17 -25.18 14.22 19.35
N ILE A 18 -24.27 14.86 20.08
CA ILE A 18 -23.08 15.49 19.50
C ILE A 18 -22.16 14.42 18.89
N VAL A 19 -21.91 13.30 19.58
CA VAL A 19 -21.08 12.20 19.08
C VAL A 19 -21.67 11.59 17.80
N ALA A 20 -23.00 11.45 17.72
CA ALA A 20 -23.67 10.95 16.51
C ALA A 20 -23.44 11.86 15.30
N ILE A 21 -23.52 13.18 15.47
CA ILE A 21 -23.27 14.16 14.41
C ILE A 21 -21.80 14.10 13.98
N LEU A 22 -20.86 14.09 14.95
CA LEU A 22 -19.44 14.00 14.66
C LEU A 22 -19.10 12.70 13.93
N ALA A 23 -19.65 11.57 14.35
CA ALA A 23 -19.43 10.27 13.72
C ALA A 23 -19.96 10.23 12.28
N ALA A 24 -21.15 10.79 12.02
CA ALA A 24 -21.74 10.83 10.69
C ALA A 24 -20.86 11.54 9.66
N VAL A 25 -20.16 12.61 10.07
CA VAL A 25 -19.25 13.38 9.19
C VAL A 25 -17.83 12.80 9.19
N ALA A 26 -17.34 12.31 10.33
CA ALA A 26 -15.97 11.82 10.46
C ALA A 26 -15.72 10.54 9.67
N ILE A 27 -16.68 9.60 9.64
CA ILE A 27 -16.53 8.32 8.94
C ILE A 27 -16.25 8.48 7.44
N PRO A 28 -17.06 9.21 6.64
CA PRO A 28 -16.78 9.35 5.20
C PRO A 28 -15.47 10.07 4.92
N ILE A 29 -15.12 11.10 5.71
CA ILE A 29 -13.85 11.82 5.58
C ILE A 29 -12.67 10.88 5.84
N MET A 30 -12.75 10.09 6.91
CA MET A 30 -11.67 9.18 7.29
C MET A 30 -11.48 8.05 6.26
N ARG A 31 -12.57 7.54 5.68
CA ARG A 31 -12.50 6.57 4.57
C ARG A 31 -11.74 7.13 3.37
N GLY A 32 -12.07 8.35 2.92
CA GLY A 32 -11.35 8.99 1.81
C GLY A 32 -9.86 9.21 2.10
N LYS A 33 -9.49 9.52 3.35
CA LYS A 33 -8.08 9.64 3.76
C LYS A 33 -7.33 8.30 3.74
N ILE A 34 -7.98 7.22 4.17
CA ILE A 34 -7.41 5.87 4.14
C ILE A 34 -7.20 5.45 2.68
N ASP A 35 -8.16 5.69 1.79
CA ASP A 35 -8.04 5.34 0.38
C ASP A 35 -6.94 6.16 -0.32
N ALA A 36 -6.82 7.45 -0.01
CA ALA A 36 -5.71 8.27 -0.50
C ALA A 36 -4.35 7.78 0.02
N ALA A 37 -4.28 7.34 1.29
CA ALA A 37 -3.06 6.77 1.87
C ALA A 37 -2.68 5.45 1.17
N LYS A 38 -3.64 4.56 0.90
CA LYS A 38 -3.43 3.35 0.11
C LYS A 38 -2.87 3.68 -1.28
N TRP A 39 -3.49 4.62 -2.00
CA TRP A 39 -3.01 5.00 -3.32
C TRP A 39 -1.57 5.57 -3.28
N SER A 40 -1.28 6.41 -2.29
CA SER A 40 0.05 6.98 -2.11
C SER A 40 1.11 5.92 -1.80
N GLU A 41 0.79 4.97 -0.92
CA GLU A 41 1.69 3.87 -0.55
C GLU A 41 1.97 2.95 -1.73
N GLY A 42 0.93 2.46 -2.40
CA GLY A 42 1.07 1.61 -3.57
C GLY A 42 1.87 2.29 -4.69
N LYS A 43 1.66 3.59 -4.91
CA LYS A 43 2.44 4.37 -5.88
C LYS A 43 3.92 4.47 -5.50
N ALA A 44 4.24 4.64 -4.22
CA ALA A 44 5.62 4.70 -3.76
C ALA A 44 6.35 3.36 -3.95
N ILE A 45 5.70 2.25 -3.59
CA ILE A 45 6.24 0.89 -3.75
C ILE A 45 6.40 0.54 -5.24
N MET A 46 5.40 0.82 -6.08
CA MET A 46 5.54 0.63 -7.53
C MET A 46 6.65 1.48 -8.13
N GLY A 47 6.90 2.68 -7.58
CA GLY A 47 8.00 3.54 -7.97
C GLY A 47 9.37 2.94 -7.66
N SER A 48 9.55 2.30 -6.49
CA SER A 48 10.79 1.60 -6.16
C SER A 48 11.01 0.40 -7.08
N ILE A 49 9.98 -0.41 -7.32
CA ILE A 49 10.03 -1.56 -8.25
C ILE A 49 10.43 -1.10 -9.66
N ALA A 50 9.78 -0.05 -10.19
CA ALA A 50 10.11 0.49 -11.51
C ALA A 50 11.55 1.03 -11.59
N SER A 51 12.07 1.63 -10.51
CA SER A 51 13.46 2.07 -10.45
C SER A 51 14.42 0.90 -10.45
N ALA A 52 14.14 -0.15 -9.68
CA ALA A 52 14.95 -1.36 -9.63
C ALA A 52 14.98 -2.08 -10.99
N MET A 53 13.83 -2.19 -11.66
CA MET A 53 13.77 -2.76 -13.03
C MET A 53 14.63 -1.97 -14.02
N ARG A 54 14.61 -0.63 -13.95
CA ARG A 54 15.45 0.22 -14.82
C ARG A 54 16.93 0.08 -14.51
N ALA A 55 17.28 -0.03 -13.22
CA ALA A 55 18.66 -0.24 -12.80
C ALA A 55 19.17 -1.60 -13.29
N HIS A 56 18.37 -2.66 -13.07
CA HIS A 56 18.68 -4.00 -13.56
C HIS A 56 18.86 -4.01 -15.08
N ALA A 57 17.91 -3.48 -15.86
CA ALA A 57 18.02 -3.41 -17.32
C ALA A 57 19.23 -2.60 -17.82
N ALA A 58 19.71 -1.62 -17.05
CA ALA A 58 20.92 -0.87 -17.38
C ALA A 58 22.20 -1.68 -17.12
N GLU A 59 22.18 -2.62 -16.17
CA GLU A 59 23.31 -3.47 -15.79
C GLU A 59 23.42 -4.73 -16.65
N SER A 60 22.31 -5.41 -16.96
CA SER A 60 22.30 -6.69 -17.71
C SER A 60 22.21 -6.55 -19.23
N GLY A 61 22.02 -5.34 -19.76
CA GLY A 61 21.79 -5.12 -21.20
C GLY A 61 20.35 -5.42 -21.61
N LEU A 62 20.03 -5.40 -22.92
CA LEU A 62 18.65 -5.59 -23.43
C LEU A 62 18.11 -7.03 -23.26
N ASP A 63 18.88 -7.94 -22.68
CA ASP A 63 18.52 -9.35 -22.49
C ASP A 63 18.02 -9.56 -21.05
N VAL A 64 16.87 -8.96 -20.75
CA VAL A 64 16.20 -9.12 -19.46
C VAL A 64 15.11 -10.16 -19.63
N ASP A 65 15.34 -11.36 -19.08
CA ASP A 65 14.33 -12.41 -18.96
C ASP A 65 13.37 -12.06 -17.84
N TYR A 66 12.24 -11.45 -18.18
CA TYR A 66 11.25 -11.00 -17.19
C TYR A 66 10.39 -12.14 -16.61
N ASP A 67 10.54 -13.37 -17.11
CA ASP A 67 9.86 -14.57 -16.57
C ASP A 67 10.58 -15.10 -15.31
N ALA A 68 11.86 -14.75 -15.13
CA ALA A 68 12.67 -15.02 -13.93
C ALA A 68 12.56 -13.93 -12.84
N LEU A 69 11.94 -12.80 -13.17
CA LEU A 69 11.77 -11.64 -12.29
C LEU A 69 10.62 -11.80 -11.29
N ASP A 70 10.30 -13.04 -10.93
CA ASP A 70 9.44 -13.29 -9.78
C ASP A 70 10.20 -12.79 -8.55
N ALA A 71 9.62 -11.84 -7.82
CA ALA A 71 10.19 -11.29 -6.61
C ALA A 71 10.07 -12.33 -5.47
N ASN A 72 10.53 -13.55 -5.70
CA ASN A 72 10.70 -14.57 -4.68
C ASN A 72 11.78 -14.09 -3.72
N LEU A 73 11.33 -13.41 -2.68
CA LEU A 73 12.14 -12.73 -1.67
C LEU A 73 13.07 -13.68 -0.87
N GLU A 74 12.91 -14.99 -1.07
CA GLU A 74 13.67 -16.04 -0.39
C GLU A 74 14.91 -16.48 -1.18
N ASP A 75 14.95 -16.27 -2.50
CA ASP A 75 16.08 -16.60 -3.37
C ASP A 75 16.55 -15.34 -4.11
N GLY A 76 17.54 -14.64 -3.53
CA GLY A 76 18.40 -13.65 -4.20
C GLY A 76 17.72 -12.82 -5.30
N PRO A 77 16.82 -11.88 -4.96
CA PRO A 77 15.97 -11.18 -5.91
C PRO A 77 16.80 -10.55 -7.05
N GLU A 78 16.46 -10.82 -8.30
CA GLU A 78 17.11 -10.18 -9.47
C GLU A 78 17.01 -8.64 -9.43
N LEU A 79 16.01 -8.09 -8.72
CA LEU A 79 15.82 -6.66 -8.47
C LEU A 79 16.37 -6.15 -7.13
N GLY A 80 16.93 -7.03 -6.28
CA GLY A 80 17.51 -6.65 -4.99
C GLY A 80 16.54 -6.48 -3.81
N PHE A 81 15.24 -6.72 -3.97
CA PHE A 81 14.24 -6.59 -2.88
C PHE A 81 14.17 -7.83 -1.97
N ARG A 82 14.43 -7.65 -0.68
CA ARG A 82 14.33 -8.71 0.34
C ARG A 82 12.93 -8.79 0.95
N THR A 83 12.67 -9.87 1.69
CA THR A 83 11.45 -10.03 2.47
C THR A 83 11.25 -8.83 3.39
N GLY A 84 10.12 -8.14 3.24
CA GLY A 84 9.78 -6.95 4.00
C GLY A 84 10.13 -5.62 3.33
N ASP A 85 10.92 -5.59 2.26
CA ASP A 85 11.29 -4.32 1.60
C ASP A 85 10.10 -3.67 0.86
N LEU A 86 9.15 -4.50 0.42
CA LEU A 86 7.90 -4.06 -0.24
C LEU A 86 6.70 -4.10 0.72
N ASP A 87 6.93 -4.34 2.01
CA ASP A 87 5.87 -4.33 3.01
C ASP A 87 5.59 -2.90 3.47
N GLY A 88 4.32 -2.52 3.37
CA GLY A 88 3.79 -1.25 3.85
C GLY A 88 2.67 -1.44 4.88
N THR A 89 1.95 -0.36 5.17
CA THR A 89 0.82 -0.40 6.11
C THR A 89 -0.41 -1.07 5.50
N TYR A 90 -0.59 -0.94 4.19
CA TYR A 90 -1.76 -1.41 3.46
C TYR A 90 -1.46 -2.50 2.43
N PHE A 91 -0.23 -2.58 1.94
CA PHE A 91 0.19 -3.59 0.97
C PHE A 91 1.35 -4.40 1.55
N ARG A 92 1.44 -5.67 1.14
CA ARG A 92 2.59 -6.54 1.40
C ARG A 92 3.22 -6.97 0.10
N ALA A 93 4.42 -7.55 0.17
CA ALA A 93 5.07 -8.09 -1.00
C ALA A 93 4.19 -9.09 -1.80
N ALA A 94 3.36 -9.89 -1.12
CA ALA A 94 2.43 -10.82 -1.77
C ALA A 94 1.28 -10.14 -2.57
N ASP A 95 1.05 -8.84 -2.38
CA ASP A 95 0.03 -8.08 -3.12
C ASP A 95 0.55 -7.56 -4.46
N PHE A 96 1.84 -7.76 -4.76
CA PHE A 96 2.48 -7.34 -6.00
C PHE A 96 2.98 -8.55 -6.79
N SER A 97 2.66 -8.61 -8.09
CA SER A 97 3.25 -9.57 -9.03
C SER A 97 3.90 -8.82 -10.18
N ILE A 98 5.16 -9.13 -10.46
CA ILE A 98 5.87 -8.63 -11.63
C ILE A 98 5.84 -9.75 -12.67
N SER A 99 5.29 -9.48 -13.84
CA SER A 99 5.28 -10.43 -14.95
C SER A 99 5.63 -9.65 -16.21
N GLY A 100 6.71 -10.00 -16.88
CA GLY A 100 7.00 -9.44 -18.21
C GLY A 100 6.70 -10.45 -19.30
N THR A 101 6.11 -9.98 -20.39
CA THR A 101 5.92 -10.79 -21.59
C THR A 101 7.14 -10.62 -22.49
N TYR A 102 7.95 -11.67 -22.65
CA TYR A 102 9.01 -11.68 -23.65
C TYR A 102 8.37 -11.66 -25.05
N THR A 103 8.62 -10.61 -25.82
CA THR A 103 8.39 -10.62 -27.28
C THR A 103 9.77 -10.50 -27.92
N ALA A 104 10.39 -11.64 -28.25
CA ALA A 104 11.49 -11.63 -29.21
C ALA A 104 10.98 -10.99 -30.51
N SER A 105 11.33 -9.72 -30.75
CA SER A 105 11.34 -9.17 -32.09
C SER A 105 12.42 -9.90 -32.87
N THR A 106 12.08 -11.06 -33.43
CA THR A 106 12.90 -11.70 -34.45
C THR A 106 12.92 -10.72 -35.62
N ASN A 107 14.02 -9.98 -35.78
CA ASN A 107 14.25 -9.21 -37.01
C ASN A 107 14.26 -10.19 -38.17
N VAL A 108 13.14 -10.27 -38.89
CA VAL A 108 13.02 -11.00 -40.15
C VAL A 108 13.58 -10.08 -41.23
N TYR A 109 14.85 -10.36 -41.57
CA TYR A 109 15.70 -9.87 -42.68
C TYR A 109 16.13 -8.40 -42.69
#